data_AF-N1RUS0-F1
#
_entry.id   AF-N1RUS0-F1
#
_cell.length_a   1.000
_cell.length_b   1.000
_cell.length_c   1.000
_cell.angle_alpha   90.00
_cell.angle_beta   90.00
_cell.angle_gamma   90.00
#
_symmetry.space_group_name_H-M   'P 1'
#
loop_
_entity.id
_entity.type
_entity.pdbx_description
1 polymer ?
#
loop_
_entity_poly.entity_id
_entity_poly.type
_entity_poly.pdbx_seq_one_letter_code
_entity_poly.pdbx_strand_id
1 'polypeptide(L)'
;MRLLGDWFNVIHPLAPILLRRRFLQRLQQGVADVDAEFCGLVISVCAATKATLPRGDYGPVTVDYCVDFLDAHGLLKSQFTRDSFSMDRCIALYNIGTAMSATTKSGLSSMRAYHALSEAAAGARYLAYYRIHEHDEAEQQLLRRLIWLLFASACSADIFGRLPISLLSQDRIENFPRPLPLSDNQMEPGAPDSCHEPPWHGDDTTYVPGLNSLSDLFLIWQEVQQVPDGTEPQTIITRYLGKIQRVLDNLPPELRWRGGLSRPAHVTEGHDVQIANLFVTSLNIRSNILQKFGPTDKSALEHQKIVDDLLEILYHLPRAVFDANGSSLVPKIRDIGAAYLEQTQLGDGVGEVEIGDARIKLERLLRKLDDLDCWQGIGVLDTPPLRVET
;
A
#
# COMPACT_ATOMS: atom_id res chain seq x y z
N MET A 1 24.26 0.88 3.14
CA MET A 1 23.69 1.00 4.50
C MET A 1 22.56 2.01 4.61
N ARG A 2 22.69 3.26 4.12
CA ARG A 2 21.62 4.28 4.24
C ARG A 2 20.25 3.83 3.67
N LEU A 3 20.21 3.32 2.43
CA LEU A 3 18.99 2.78 1.82
C LEU A 3 18.30 1.73 2.69
N LEU A 4 19.07 0.78 3.24
CA LEU A 4 18.53 -0.27 4.10
C LEU A 4 18.00 0.30 5.42
N GLY A 5 18.70 1.28 6.00
CA GLY A 5 18.23 2.00 7.18
C GLY A 5 16.89 2.70 6.93
N ASP A 6 16.78 3.41 5.80
CA ASP A 6 15.56 4.11 5.41
C ASP A 6 14.40 3.14 5.13
N TRP A 7 14.66 1.95 4.56
CA TRP A 7 13.65 0.90 4.45
C TRP A 7 13.04 0.54 5.80
N PHE A 8 13.88 0.20 6.78
CA PHE A 8 13.40 -0.18 8.11
C PHE A 8 12.76 0.98 8.87
N ASN A 9 13.26 2.20 8.71
CA ASN A 9 12.73 3.36 9.44
C ASN A 9 11.43 3.90 8.84
N VAL A 10 11.29 3.85 7.51
CA VAL A 10 10.23 4.59 6.81
C VAL A 10 9.21 3.67 6.14
N ILE A 11 9.64 2.53 5.62
CA ILE A 11 8.81 1.69 4.75
C ILE A 11 8.30 0.44 5.47
N HIS A 12 9.08 -0.12 6.39
CA HIS A 12 8.67 -1.25 7.21
C HIS A 12 7.33 -1.03 7.94
N PRO A 13 6.98 0.19 8.44
CA PRO A 13 5.64 0.43 9.01
C PRO A 13 4.46 0.16 8.04
N LEU A 14 4.68 0.24 6.73
CA LEU A 14 3.68 -0.09 5.71
C LEU A 14 3.84 -1.50 5.16
N ALA A 15 5.08 -1.97 5.04
CA ALA A 15 5.43 -3.26 4.47
C ALA A 15 6.32 -4.06 5.46
N PRO A 16 5.77 -4.58 6.57
CA PRO A 16 6.54 -5.27 7.61
C PRO A 16 6.90 -6.73 7.21
N ILE A 17 7.48 -6.91 6.02
CA ILE A 17 7.76 -8.22 5.39
C ILE A 17 9.21 -8.69 5.57
N LEU A 18 10.03 -7.95 6.33
CA LEU A 18 11.40 -8.34 6.66
C LEU A 18 11.63 -8.18 8.15
N LEU A 19 12.30 -9.17 8.75
CA LEU A 19 12.86 -9.05 10.11
C LEU A 19 14.21 -8.36 10.02
N ARG A 20 14.38 -7.26 10.75
CA ARG A 20 15.57 -6.41 10.62
C ARG A 20 16.85 -7.17 10.99
N ARG A 21 16.85 -7.85 12.13
CA ARG A 21 18.02 -8.58 12.64
C ARG A 21 18.44 -9.71 11.70
N ARG A 22 17.50 -10.58 11.32
CA ARG A 22 17.76 -11.67 10.36
C ARG A 22 18.32 -11.16 9.04
N PHE A 23 17.73 -10.10 8.49
CA PHE A 23 18.18 -9.52 7.22
C PHE A 23 19.58 -8.94 7.31
N LEU A 24 19.86 -8.11 8.32
CA LEU A 24 21.16 -7.47 8.50
C LEU A 24 22.27 -8.47 8.84
N GLN A 25 21.96 -9.49 9.66
CA GLN A 25 22.90 -10.56 9.98
C GLN A 25 23.31 -11.34 8.73
N ARG A 26 22.35 -11.75 7.90
CA ARG A 26 22.63 -12.43 6.62
C ARG A 26 23.50 -11.56 5.69
N LEU A 27 23.23 -10.27 5.65
CA LEU A 27 24.03 -9.33 4.85
C LEU A 27 25.47 -9.21 5.39
N GLN A 28 25.64 -9.07 6.70
CA GLN A 28 26.97 -8.99 7.35
C GLN A 28 27.79 -10.27 7.17
N GLN A 29 27.12 -11.43 7.10
CA GLN A 29 27.74 -12.73 6.88
C GLN A 29 28.14 -12.98 5.41
N GLY A 30 27.88 -12.04 4.49
CA GLY A 30 28.21 -12.20 3.07
C GLY A 30 27.30 -13.16 2.32
N VAL A 31 26.10 -13.46 2.84
CA VAL A 31 25.16 -14.38 2.18
C VAL A 31 24.79 -13.89 0.78
N ALA A 32 24.78 -12.57 0.56
CA ALA A 32 24.47 -11.98 -0.74
C ALA A 32 25.52 -12.28 -1.82
N ASP A 33 26.73 -12.70 -1.44
CA ASP A 33 27.80 -13.06 -2.39
C ASP A 33 27.65 -14.48 -2.94
N VAL A 34 26.85 -15.33 -2.27
CA VAL A 34 26.72 -16.76 -2.59
C VAL A 34 25.28 -17.20 -2.86
N ASP A 35 24.28 -16.47 -2.35
CA ASP A 35 22.86 -16.72 -2.58
C ASP A 35 22.27 -15.66 -3.51
N ALA A 36 21.96 -16.08 -4.73
CA ALA A 36 21.41 -15.20 -5.76
C ALA A 36 20.04 -14.61 -5.39
N GLU A 37 19.19 -15.35 -4.67
CA GLU A 37 17.86 -14.87 -4.31
C GLU A 37 17.93 -13.86 -3.16
N PHE A 38 18.81 -14.10 -2.19
CA PHE A 38 19.09 -13.12 -1.14
C PHE A 38 19.76 -11.86 -1.71
N CYS A 39 20.71 -12.01 -2.64
CA CYS A 39 21.27 -10.88 -3.37
C CYS A 39 20.18 -10.08 -4.08
N GLY A 40 19.28 -10.80 -4.79
CA GLY A 40 18.11 -10.21 -5.44
C GLY A 40 17.19 -9.48 -4.46
N LEU A 41 16.97 -10.05 -3.27
CA LEU A 41 16.21 -9.41 -2.19
C LEU A 41 16.88 -8.11 -1.72
N VAL A 42 18.19 -8.10 -1.49
CA VAL A 42 18.92 -6.89 -1.08
C VAL A 42 18.79 -5.78 -2.13
N ILE A 43 18.95 -6.11 -3.41
CA ILE A 43 18.77 -5.16 -4.51
C ILE A 43 17.32 -4.68 -4.60
N SER A 44 16.34 -5.55 -4.37
CA SER A 44 14.92 -5.17 -4.37
C SER A 44 14.57 -4.17 -3.27
N VAL A 45 15.17 -4.29 -2.08
CA VAL A 45 14.97 -3.35 -0.96
C VAL A 45 15.54 -1.98 -1.33
N CYS A 46 16.71 -1.94 -1.98
CA CYS A 46 17.27 -0.69 -2.51
C CYS A 46 16.33 -0.03 -3.54
N ALA A 47 15.79 -0.81 -4.47
CA ALA A 47 14.86 -0.31 -5.50
C ALA A 47 13.57 0.24 -4.87
N ALA A 48 12.95 -0.52 -3.96
CA ALA A 48 11.71 -0.11 -3.30
C ALA A 48 11.94 1.11 -2.41
N THR A 49 13.08 1.20 -1.71
CA THR A 49 13.45 2.41 -0.95
C THR A 49 13.59 3.62 -1.86
N LYS A 50 14.30 3.49 -2.99
CA LYS A 50 14.49 4.61 -3.92
C LYS A 50 13.16 5.04 -4.56
N ALA A 51 12.27 4.10 -4.87
CA ALA A 51 10.95 4.38 -5.41
C ALA A 51 10.06 5.12 -4.41
N THR A 52 10.11 4.73 -3.14
CA THR A 52 9.34 5.39 -2.07
C THR A 52 9.92 6.74 -1.70
N LEU A 53 11.25 6.90 -1.67
CA LEU A 53 11.92 8.14 -1.29
C LEU A 53 12.64 8.77 -2.50
N PRO A 54 11.91 9.28 -3.50
CA PRO A 54 12.51 9.77 -4.75
C PRO A 54 13.43 10.97 -4.53
N ARG A 55 13.16 11.79 -3.51
CA ARG A 55 13.97 12.95 -3.10
C ARG A 55 15.22 12.58 -2.29
N GLY A 56 15.31 11.33 -1.83
CA GLY A 56 16.49 10.84 -1.13
C GLY A 56 17.70 10.77 -2.08
N ASP A 57 18.80 11.38 -1.65
CA ASP A 57 20.09 11.25 -2.34
C ASP A 57 20.79 9.95 -1.93
N TYR A 58 20.83 9.04 -2.88
CA TYR A 58 21.46 7.72 -2.79
C TYR A 58 22.51 7.53 -3.89
N GLY A 59 23.05 8.63 -4.43
CA GLY A 59 24.02 8.60 -5.52
C GLY A 59 23.40 8.01 -6.81
N PRO A 60 24.06 7.04 -7.46
CA PRO A 60 23.64 6.54 -8.77
C PRO A 60 22.47 5.54 -8.73
N VAL A 61 21.99 5.17 -7.53
CA VAL A 61 20.94 4.14 -7.39
C VAL A 61 19.61 4.67 -7.92
N THR A 62 19.09 3.98 -8.93
CA THR A 62 17.75 4.19 -9.51
C THR A 62 17.01 2.86 -9.57
N VAL A 63 15.67 2.91 -9.71
CA VAL A 63 14.87 1.68 -9.89
C VAL A 63 15.30 0.95 -11.16
N ASP A 64 15.47 1.66 -12.28
CA ASP A 64 15.91 1.05 -13.54
C ASP A 64 17.28 0.39 -13.41
N TYR A 65 18.24 1.06 -12.76
CA TYR A 65 19.57 0.47 -12.49
C TYR A 65 19.46 -0.83 -11.67
N CYS A 66 18.62 -0.86 -10.63
CA CYS A 66 18.41 -2.05 -9.84
C CYS A 66 17.79 -3.19 -10.67
N VAL A 67 16.80 -2.89 -11.52
CA VAL A 67 16.16 -3.92 -12.36
C VAL A 67 17.14 -4.44 -13.41
N ASP A 68 17.91 -3.57 -14.06
CA ASP A 68 18.92 -3.96 -15.04
C ASP A 68 20.00 -4.85 -14.39
N PHE A 69 20.40 -4.53 -13.15
CA PHE A 69 21.33 -5.35 -12.38
C PHE A 69 20.77 -6.76 -12.10
N LEU A 70 19.50 -6.86 -11.68
CA LEU A 70 18.82 -8.13 -11.44
C LEU A 70 18.74 -8.99 -12.71
N ASP A 71 18.40 -8.38 -13.84
CA ASP A 71 18.25 -9.06 -15.13
C ASP A 71 19.60 -9.54 -15.68
N ALA A 72 20.62 -8.69 -15.64
CA ALA A 72 21.98 -8.99 -16.11
C ALA A 72 22.61 -10.16 -15.36
N HIS A 73 22.37 -10.25 -14.04
CA HIS A 73 22.91 -11.33 -13.19
C HIS A 73 21.94 -12.50 -13.00
N GLY A 74 20.72 -12.41 -13.53
CA GLY A 74 19.70 -13.46 -13.44
C GLY A 74 19.28 -13.81 -12.01
N LEU A 75 19.38 -12.86 -11.06
CA LEU A 75 19.23 -13.10 -9.62
C LEU A 75 17.84 -13.59 -9.23
N LEU A 76 16.83 -13.16 -9.98
CA LEU A 76 15.42 -13.54 -9.80
C LEU A 76 14.87 -14.27 -11.02
N LYS A 77 15.69 -14.95 -11.83
CA LYS A 77 15.16 -15.75 -12.96
C LYS A 77 14.53 -17.04 -12.45
N SER A 78 13.37 -17.39 -12.99
CA SER A 78 12.76 -18.69 -12.70
C SER A 78 13.57 -19.75 -13.44
N GLN A 79 13.93 -20.82 -12.73
CA GLN A 79 14.66 -21.94 -13.32
C GLN A 79 13.75 -23.15 -13.24
N PHE A 80 13.37 -23.72 -14.38
CA PHE A 80 12.53 -24.94 -14.43
C PHE A 80 13.18 -26.15 -13.73
N THR A 81 14.48 -26.09 -13.45
CA THR A 81 15.21 -27.09 -12.68
C THR A 81 15.08 -26.92 -11.17
N ARG A 82 14.61 -25.76 -10.69
CA ARG A 82 14.28 -25.52 -9.27
C ARG A 82 12.81 -25.83 -9.06
N ASP A 83 12.55 -26.75 -8.14
CA ASP A 83 11.19 -27.26 -7.86
C ASP A 83 10.48 -26.50 -6.71
N SER A 84 10.91 -25.28 -6.38
CA SER A 84 10.28 -24.48 -5.34
C SER A 84 10.47 -22.98 -5.49
N PHE A 85 9.48 -22.23 -4.99
CA PHE A 85 9.62 -20.81 -4.67
C PHE A 85 10.33 -20.64 -3.32
N SER A 86 10.93 -19.48 -3.10
CA SER A 86 11.47 -19.07 -1.80
C SER A 86 10.83 -17.78 -1.31
N MET A 87 10.89 -17.54 0.01
CA MET A 87 10.39 -16.31 0.61
C MET A 87 11.12 -15.08 0.06
N ASP A 88 12.46 -15.14 -0.01
CA ASP A 88 13.31 -14.06 -0.49
C ASP A 88 12.92 -13.66 -1.92
N ARG A 89 12.73 -14.64 -2.81
CA ARG A 89 12.30 -14.38 -4.19
C ARG A 89 10.93 -13.72 -4.23
N CYS A 90 9.96 -14.21 -3.46
CA CYS A 90 8.60 -13.67 -3.46
C CYS A 90 8.57 -12.22 -2.96
N ILE A 91 9.30 -11.92 -1.87
CA ILE A 91 9.44 -10.56 -1.35
C ILE A 91 10.19 -9.67 -2.35
N ALA A 92 11.26 -10.17 -2.97
CA ALA A 92 12.04 -9.41 -3.93
C ALA A 92 11.20 -8.99 -5.15
N LEU A 93 10.41 -9.92 -5.68
CA LEU A 93 9.50 -9.67 -6.80
C LEU A 93 8.38 -8.70 -6.42
N TYR A 94 7.85 -8.79 -5.19
CA TYR A 94 6.90 -7.80 -4.67
C TYR A 94 7.50 -6.39 -4.60
N ASN A 95 8.70 -6.26 -4.03
CA ASN A 95 9.41 -4.98 -3.91
C ASN A 95 9.73 -4.37 -5.28
N ILE A 96 10.21 -5.17 -6.23
CA ILE A 96 10.50 -4.71 -7.60
C ILE A 96 9.22 -4.34 -8.34
N GLY A 97 8.17 -5.15 -8.22
CA GLY A 97 6.88 -4.87 -8.82
C GLY A 97 6.29 -3.55 -8.35
N THR A 98 6.24 -3.32 -7.03
CA THR A 98 5.77 -2.06 -6.45
C THR A 98 6.65 -0.86 -6.83
N ALA A 99 7.98 -1.03 -6.83
CA ALA A 99 8.93 0.02 -7.23
C ALA A 99 8.75 0.45 -8.69
N MET A 100 8.58 -0.52 -9.61
CA MET A 100 8.33 -0.23 -11.02
C MET A 100 6.96 0.43 -11.23
N SER A 101 5.91 -0.01 -10.54
CA SER A 101 4.60 0.65 -10.58
C SER A 101 4.67 2.11 -10.13
N ALA A 102 5.52 2.45 -9.16
CA ALA A 102 5.64 3.81 -8.64
C ALA A 102 6.40 4.77 -9.57
N THR A 103 7.33 4.25 -10.38
CA THR A 103 8.34 5.06 -11.10
C THR A 103 8.19 5.03 -12.62
N THR A 104 7.60 3.98 -13.19
CA THR A 104 7.38 3.91 -14.64
C THR A 104 6.24 4.83 -15.08
N LYS A 105 6.33 5.39 -16.29
CA LYS A 105 5.28 6.26 -16.87
C LYS A 105 3.92 5.56 -16.99
N SER A 106 3.93 4.25 -17.23
CA SER A 106 2.74 3.41 -17.29
C SER A 106 2.12 3.14 -15.91
N GLY A 107 2.80 3.50 -14.81
CA GLY A 107 2.30 3.33 -13.45
C GLY A 107 1.85 1.89 -13.18
N LEU A 108 0.63 1.75 -12.65
CA LEU A 108 -0.04 0.46 -12.40
C LEU A 108 -0.31 -0.36 -13.66
N SER A 109 -0.23 0.23 -14.86
CA SER A 109 -0.36 -0.46 -16.15
C SER A 109 0.98 -1.02 -16.67
N SER A 110 2.06 -0.92 -15.90
CA SER A 110 3.37 -1.46 -16.28
C SER A 110 3.33 -2.98 -16.42
N MET A 111 3.58 -3.49 -17.64
CA MET A 111 3.70 -4.93 -17.90
C MET A 111 4.77 -5.58 -17.01
N ARG A 112 5.93 -4.93 -16.85
CA ARG A 112 7.03 -5.45 -16.00
C ARG A 112 6.60 -5.55 -14.54
N ALA A 113 5.90 -4.54 -14.04
CA ALA A 113 5.38 -4.53 -12.66
C ALA A 113 4.32 -5.60 -12.45
N TYR A 114 3.36 -5.70 -13.38
CA TYR A 114 2.33 -6.73 -13.36
C TYR A 114 2.93 -8.14 -13.36
N HIS A 115 3.94 -8.39 -14.21
CA HIS A 115 4.63 -9.68 -14.25
C HIS A 115 5.30 -10.01 -12.91
N ALA A 116 6.11 -9.09 -12.35
CA ALA A 116 6.79 -9.31 -11.08
C ALA A 116 5.80 -9.55 -9.93
N LEU A 117 4.74 -8.75 -9.82
CA LEU A 117 3.70 -8.94 -8.80
C LEU A 117 2.91 -10.24 -8.98
N SER A 118 2.63 -10.64 -10.22
CA SER A 118 1.95 -11.91 -10.52
C SER A 118 2.80 -13.11 -10.13
N GLU A 119 4.11 -13.03 -10.37
CA GLU A 119 5.04 -14.09 -9.98
C GLU A 119 5.23 -14.15 -8.46
N ALA A 120 5.32 -12.99 -7.78
CA ALA A 120 5.30 -12.92 -6.32
C ALA A 120 4.01 -13.55 -5.75
N ALA A 121 2.85 -13.28 -6.35
CA ALA A 121 1.57 -13.85 -5.94
C ALA A 121 1.47 -15.35 -6.22
N ALA A 122 2.03 -15.84 -7.33
CA ALA A 122 2.10 -17.28 -7.59
C ALA A 122 2.95 -17.99 -6.54
N GLY A 123 4.14 -17.45 -6.25
CA GLY A 123 5.06 -18.02 -5.27
C GLY A 123 4.50 -17.98 -3.85
N ALA A 124 3.97 -16.83 -3.41
CA ALA A 124 3.39 -16.69 -2.07
C ALA A 124 2.22 -17.67 -1.85
N ARG A 125 1.36 -17.87 -2.85
CA ARG A 125 0.28 -18.87 -2.78
C ARG A 125 0.82 -20.29 -2.72
N TYR A 126 1.80 -20.61 -3.55
CA TYR A 126 2.42 -21.93 -3.52
C TYR A 126 2.98 -22.24 -2.14
N LEU A 127 3.77 -21.32 -1.58
CA LEU A 127 4.33 -21.46 -0.24
C LEU A 127 3.23 -21.61 0.82
N ALA A 128 2.19 -20.76 0.78
CA ALA A 128 1.17 -20.76 1.82
C ALA A 128 0.28 -22.01 1.82
N TYR A 129 0.02 -22.61 0.65
CA TYR A 129 -0.86 -23.77 0.56
C TYR A 129 -0.13 -25.10 0.59
N TYR A 130 1.09 -25.17 0.05
CA TYR A 130 1.79 -26.44 -0.12
C TYR A 130 3.01 -26.61 0.79
N ARG A 131 3.63 -25.51 1.23
CA ARG A 131 4.92 -25.56 1.95
C ARG A 131 4.93 -24.80 3.27
N ILE A 132 3.78 -24.31 3.75
CA ILE A 132 3.71 -23.49 4.97
C ILE A 132 4.23 -24.21 6.21
N HIS A 133 4.11 -25.55 6.23
CA HIS A 133 4.58 -26.41 7.32
C HIS A 133 6.11 -26.60 7.34
N GLU A 134 6.80 -26.24 6.25
CA GLU A 134 8.27 -26.26 6.16
C GLU A 134 8.91 -24.98 6.70
N HIS A 135 8.09 -23.95 6.98
CA HIS A 135 8.50 -22.64 7.45
C HIS A 135 8.37 -22.50 8.96
N ASP A 136 9.32 -21.79 9.57
CA ASP A 136 9.24 -21.42 10.98
C ASP A 136 8.07 -20.44 11.25
N GLU A 137 7.67 -20.27 12.51
CA GLU A 137 6.52 -19.42 12.84
C GLU A 137 6.68 -17.98 12.34
N ALA A 138 7.91 -17.43 12.36
CA ALA A 138 8.19 -16.08 11.91
C ALA A 138 8.03 -15.96 10.40
N GLU A 139 8.57 -16.90 9.63
CA GLU A 139 8.39 -17.00 8.18
C GLU A 139 6.92 -17.17 7.79
N GLN A 140 6.16 -17.96 8.55
CA GLN A 140 4.72 -18.07 8.34
C GLN A 140 4.01 -16.73 8.56
N GLN A 141 4.39 -15.93 9.56
CA GLN A 141 3.84 -14.58 9.74
C GLN A 141 4.25 -13.65 8.59
N LEU A 142 5.52 -13.66 8.16
CA LEU A 142 5.98 -12.86 7.02
C LEU A 142 5.24 -13.22 5.73
N LEU A 143 4.98 -14.51 5.48
CA LEU A 143 4.21 -14.97 4.34
C LEU A 143 2.77 -14.44 4.36
N ARG A 144 2.12 -14.46 5.53
CA ARG A 144 0.78 -13.88 5.69
C ARG A 144 0.81 -12.39 5.41
N ARG A 145 1.79 -11.66 5.94
CA ARG A 145 1.96 -10.22 5.68
C ARG A 145 2.12 -9.94 4.18
N LEU A 146 2.95 -10.72 3.49
CA LEU A 146 3.16 -10.60 2.05
C LEU A 146 1.87 -10.85 1.25
N ILE A 147 1.10 -11.89 1.58
CA ILE A 147 -0.18 -12.18 0.91
C ILE A 147 -1.18 -11.03 1.07
N TRP A 148 -1.30 -10.45 2.27
CA TRP A 148 -2.20 -9.31 2.50
C TRP A 148 -1.72 -8.02 1.82
N LEU A 149 -0.41 -7.83 1.63
CA LEU A 149 0.13 -6.72 0.83
C LEU A 149 -0.09 -6.90 -0.68
N LEU A 150 0.05 -8.13 -1.18
CA LEU A 150 -0.29 -8.47 -2.56
C LEU A 150 -1.80 -8.28 -2.82
N PHE A 151 -2.64 -8.63 -1.84
CA PHE A 151 -4.07 -8.37 -1.89
C PHE A 151 -4.37 -6.87 -1.97
N ALA A 152 -3.78 -6.07 -1.08
CA ALA A 152 -3.91 -4.61 -1.12
C ALA A 152 -3.46 -4.00 -2.46
N SER A 153 -2.41 -4.56 -3.07
CA SER A 153 -1.92 -4.16 -4.39
C SER A 153 -2.93 -4.48 -5.50
N ALA A 154 -3.53 -5.69 -5.45
CA ALA A 154 -4.58 -6.10 -6.39
C ALA A 154 -5.81 -5.19 -6.29
N CYS A 155 -6.30 -4.91 -5.08
CA CYS A 155 -7.43 -4.01 -4.86
C CYS A 155 -7.13 -2.57 -5.28
N SER A 156 -5.91 -2.09 -5.05
CA SER A 156 -5.51 -0.76 -5.52
C SER A 156 -5.54 -0.67 -7.05
N ALA A 157 -5.07 -1.70 -7.76
CA ALA A 157 -5.18 -1.75 -9.22
C ALA A 157 -6.65 -1.73 -9.68
N ASP A 158 -7.49 -2.54 -9.04
CA ASP A 158 -8.93 -2.63 -9.34
C ASP A 158 -9.67 -1.30 -9.13
N ILE A 159 -9.43 -0.60 -8.02
CA ILE A 159 -10.00 0.74 -7.75
C ILE A 159 -9.68 1.71 -8.89
N PHE A 160 -8.45 1.69 -9.40
CA PHE A 160 -8.05 2.56 -10.51
C PHE A 160 -8.39 1.99 -11.90
N GLY A 161 -9.26 0.98 -11.98
CA GLY A 161 -9.70 0.36 -13.24
C GLY A 161 -8.56 -0.31 -14.02
N ARG A 162 -7.52 -0.77 -13.32
CA ARG A 162 -6.40 -1.53 -13.90
C ARG A 162 -6.59 -3.02 -13.65
N LEU A 163 -5.98 -3.85 -14.49
CA LEU A 163 -6.03 -5.30 -14.34
C LEU A 163 -5.38 -5.70 -13.00
N PRO A 164 -6.14 -6.25 -12.04
CA PRO A 164 -5.56 -6.73 -10.79
C PRO A 164 -4.77 -8.02 -11.01
N ILE A 165 -3.74 -8.24 -10.19
CA ILE A 165 -3.03 -9.52 -10.17
C ILE A 165 -3.94 -10.64 -9.66
N SER A 166 -3.78 -11.84 -10.19
CA SER A 166 -4.49 -13.02 -9.69
C SER A 166 -3.82 -13.55 -8.42
N LEU A 167 -4.46 -13.31 -7.27
CA LEU A 167 -4.06 -13.86 -5.99
C LEU A 167 -4.97 -15.04 -5.61
N LEU A 168 -5.95 -14.83 -4.73
CA LEU A 168 -6.90 -15.84 -4.28
C LEU A 168 -8.32 -15.44 -4.71
N SER A 169 -9.22 -16.42 -4.80
CA SER A 169 -10.65 -16.11 -4.90
C SER A 169 -11.11 -15.36 -3.67
N GLN A 170 -12.19 -14.58 -3.80
CA GLN A 170 -12.74 -13.78 -2.70
C GLN A 170 -12.98 -14.61 -1.43
N ASP A 171 -13.70 -15.72 -1.55
CA ASP A 171 -13.95 -16.64 -0.44
C ASP A 171 -12.65 -17.14 0.23
N ARG A 172 -11.60 -17.39 -0.56
CA ARG A 172 -10.32 -17.87 -0.02
C ARG A 172 -9.54 -16.77 0.68
N ILE A 173 -9.60 -15.52 0.20
CA ILE A 173 -8.88 -14.41 0.85
C ILE A 173 -9.61 -13.96 2.13
N GLU A 174 -10.94 -13.95 2.14
CA GLU A 174 -11.75 -13.65 3.33
C GLU A 174 -11.45 -14.62 4.48
N ASN A 175 -11.24 -15.89 4.15
CA ASN A 175 -10.90 -16.95 5.10
C ASN A 175 -9.39 -17.14 5.30
N PHE A 176 -8.54 -16.37 4.62
CA PHE A 176 -7.09 -16.50 4.76
C PHE A 176 -6.63 -15.97 6.13
N PRO A 177 -5.74 -16.67 6.86
CA PRO A 177 -5.31 -16.23 8.18
C PRO A 177 -4.72 -14.81 8.19
N ARG A 178 -5.18 -13.99 9.12
CA ARG A 178 -4.56 -12.68 9.37
C ARG A 178 -3.18 -12.85 10.00
N PRO A 179 -2.20 -12.00 9.66
CA PRO A 179 -0.95 -11.94 10.39
C PRO A 179 -1.21 -11.50 11.83
N LEU A 180 -0.49 -12.11 12.76
CA LEU A 180 -0.55 -11.78 14.17
C LEU A 180 0.16 -10.44 14.44
N PRO A 181 -0.34 -9.62 15.39
CA PRO A 181 0.26 -8.34 15.76
C PRO A 181 1.51 -8.52 16.62
N LEU A 182 2.55 -9.11 16.02
CA LEU A 182 3.83 -9.40 16.67
C LEU A 182 4.91 -8.39 16.23
N SER A 183 5.71 -7.93 17.18
CA SER A 183 6.95 -7.17 16.93
C SER A 183 8.10 -8.10 16.51
N ASP A 184 9.24 -7.52 16.07
CA ASP A 184 10.40 -8.32 15.69
C ASP A 184 10.94 -9.14 16.87
N ASN A 185 10.99 -8.58 18.09
CA ASN A 185 11.44 -9.33 19.28
C ASN A 185 10.48 -10.47 19.68
N GLN A 186 9.20 -10.36 19.35
CA GLN A 186 8.22 -11.42 19.62
C GLN A 186 8.30 -12.56 18.61
N MET A 187 8.65 -12.27 17.35
CA MET A 187 8.83 -13.29 16.31
C MET A 187 10.20 -13.96 16.39
N GLU A 188 11.24 -13.18 16.68
CA GLU A 188 12.61 -13.64 16.77
C GLU A 188 13.28 -12.96 17.98
N PRO A 189 13.19 -13.57 19.18
CA PRO A 189 13.84 -13.04 20.37
C PRO A 189 15.35 -12.90 20.15
N GLY A 190 15.90 -11.73 20.47
CA GLY A 190 17.34 -11.49 20.35
C GLY A 190 18.14 -12.44 21.23
N ALA A 191 19.29 -12.92 20.74
CA ALA A 191 20.24 -13.61 21.60
C ALA A 191 20.77 -12.62 22.66
N PRO A 192 20.92 -13.01 23.94
CA PRO A 192 21.34 -12.12 25.03
C PRO A 192 22.65 -11.35 24.75
N ASP A 193 23.53 -11.90 23.90
CA ASP A 193 24.86 -11.36 23.59
C ASP A 193 24.93 -10.58 22.25
N SER A 194 23.80 -10.37 21.56
CA SER A 194 23.74 -9.66 20.27
C SER A 194 23.73 -8.12 20.40
N CYS A 195 24.51 -7.59 21.34
CA CYS A 195 24.55 -6.20 21.80
C CYS A 195 25.08 -5.15 20.78
N HIS A 196 25.16 -5.47 19.49
CA HIS A 196 25.83 -4.63 18.51
C HIS A 196 24.89 -3.82 17.61
N GLU A 197 23.60 -4.13 17.56
CA GLU A 197 22.65 -3.33 16.79
C GLU A 197 21.97 -2.26 17.65
N PRO A 198 21.87 -1.01 17.17
CA PRO A 198 21.15 0.03 17.90
C PRO A 198 19.66 -0.33 18.00
N PRO A 199 19.00 0.01 19.12
CA PRO A 199 17.56 -0.17 19.27
C PRO A 199 16.81 0.45 18.09
N TRP A 200 15.81 -0.26 17.60
CA TRP A 200 14.98 0.16 16.48
C TRP A 200 13.51 0.04 16.85
N HIS A 201 12.68 0.95 16.33
CA HIS A 201 11.27 1.04 16.74
C HIS A 201 10.49 -0.28 16.56
N GLY A 202 10.82 -1.08 15.54
CA GLY A 202 10.13 -2.34 15.24
C GLY A 202 10.52 -3.51 16.15
N ASP A 203 11.54 -3.33 17.00
CA ASP A 203 11.92 -4.32 18.00
C ASP A 203 10.75 -4.58 18.96
N ASP A 204 10.11 -3.50 19.44
CA ASP A 204 9.02 -3.56 20.43
C ASP A 204 7.67 -3.04 19.90
N THR A 205 7.64 -2.46 18.70
CA THR A 205 6.42 -1.97 18.05
C THR A 205 6.02 -2.90 16.91
N THR A 206 4.74 -3.31 16.88
CA THR A 206 4.17 -4.01 15.71
C THR A 206 3.37 -3.06 14.84
N TYR A 207 3.61 -3.10 13.54
CA TYR A 207 2.84 -2.35 12.54
C TYR A 207 1.80 -3.23 11.83
N VAL A 208 1.64 -4.49 12.23
CA VAL A 208 0.64 -5.38 11.63
C VAL A 208 -0.81 -4.93 11.84
N PRO A 209 -1.20 -4.26 12.96
CA PRO A 209 -2.56 -3.74 13.10
C PRO A 209 -2.98 -2.83 11.95
N GLY A 210 -2.09 -1.95 11.47
CA GLY A 210 -2.38 -1.09 10.32
C GLY A 210 -2.59 -1.87 9.02
N LEU A 211 -1.80 -2.92 8.78
CA LEU A 211 -2.00 -3.82 7.62
C LEU A 211 -3.34 -4.55 7.69
N ASN A 212 -3.72 -5.04 8.87
CA ASN A 212 -5.00 -5.74 9.07
C ASN A 212 -6.18 -4.79 8.81
N SER A 213 -6.16 -3.58 9.38
CA SER A 213 -7.21 -2.59 9.15
C SER A 213 -7.28 -2.11 7.69
N LEU A 214 -6.13 -1.96 7.02
CA LEU A 214 -6.09 -1.63 5.59
C LEU A 214 -6.74 -2.75 4.76
N SER A 215 -6.45 -3.99 5.12
CA SER A 215 -7.03 -5.15 4.46
C SER A 215 -8.54 -5.24 4.65
N ASP A 216 -9.07 -4.85 5.82
CA ASP A 216 -10.51 -4.77 6.06
C ASP A 216 -11.20 -3.73 5.17
N LEU A 217 -10.57 -2.58 4.94
CA LEU A 217 -11.06 -1.57 4.00
C LEU A 217 -11.13 -2.13 2.57
N PHE A 218 -10.11 -2.87 2.13
CA PHE A 218 -10.09 -3.46 0.79
C PHE A 218 -11.08 -4.62 0.61
N LEU A 219 -11.33 -5.42 1.66
CA LEU A 219 -12.40 -6.42 1.62
C LEU A 219 -13.77 -5.76 1.45
N ILE A 220 -14.02 -4.62 2.12
CA ILE A 220 -15.24 -3.84 1.90
C ILE A 220 -15.36 -3.40 0.43
N TRP A 221 -14.27 -2.96 -0.19
CA TRP A 221 -14.26 -2.61 -1.61
C TRP A 221 -14.59 -3.80 -2.53
N GLN A 222 -14.05 -5.00 -2.24
CA GLN A 222 -14.40 -6.20 -3.00
C GLN A 222 -15.88 -6.55 -2.88
N GLU A 223 -16.44 -6.49 -1.68
CA GLU A 223 -17.88 -6.69 -1.49
C GLU A 223 -18.71 -5.68 -2.30
N VAL A 224 -18.27 -4.43 -2.39
CA VAL A 224 -18.91 -3.39 -3.21
C VAL A 224 -18.91 -3.75 -4.70
N GLN A 225 -17.89 -4.46 -5.19
CA GLN A 225 -17.86 -4.90 -6.59
C GLN A 225 -18.91 -5.98 -6.91
N GLN A 226 -19.41 -6.69 -5.91
CA GLN A 226 -20.38 -7.79 -6.08
C GLN A 226 -21.84 -7.38 -5.84
N VAL A 227 -22.10 -6.09 -5.63
CA VAL A 227 -23.47 -5.59 -5.41
C VAL A 227 -24.29 -5.79 -6.69
N PRO A 228 -25.44 -6.49 -6.64
CA PRO A 228 -26.28 -6.71 -7.82
C PRO A 228 -26.88 -5.42 -8.35
N ASP A 229 -27.01 -5.37 -9.69
CA ASP A 229 -27.71 -4.29 -10.38
C ASP A 229 -29.16 -4.15 -9.89
N GLY A 230 -29.65 -2.90 -9.80
CA GLY A 230 -31.00 -2.59 -9.37
C GLY A 230 -31.22 -2.54 -7.85
N THR A 231 -30.17 -2.77 -7.05
CA THR A 231 -30.23 -2.51 -5.61
C THR A 231 -30.34 -0.99 -5.36
N GLU A 232 -31.16 -0.58 -4.38
CA GLU A 232 -31.44 0.83 -4.11
C GLU A 232 -30.17 1.60 -3.68
N PRO A 233 -29.76 2.64 -4.42
CA PRO A 233 -28.49 3.34 -4.20
C PRO A 233 -28.25 3.88 -2.79
N GLN A 234 -29.24 4.53 -2.18
CA GLN A 234 -29.08 5.16 -0.87
C GLN A 234 -28.81 4.11 0.21
N THR A 235 -29.45 2.94 0.11
CA THR A 235 -29.24 1.79 0.99
C THR A 235 -27.83 1.23 0.86
N ILE A 236 -27.33 1.09 -0.37
CA ILE A 236 -25.95 0.63 -0.64
C ILE A 236 -24.93 1.59 -0.03
N ILE A 237 -25.05 2.88 -0.36
CA ILE A 237 -24.15 3.93 0.12
C ILE A 237 -24.15 3.94 1.65
N THR A 238 -25.33 3.99 2.29
CA THR A 238 -25.44 4.01 3.76
C THR A 238 -24.82 2.77 4.39
N ARG A 239 -25.04 1.58 3.80
CA ARG A 239 -24.49 0.31 4.30
C ARG A 239 -22.97 0.31 4.27
N TYR A 240 -22.37 0.64 3.13
CA TYR A 240 -20.92 0.50 2.95
C TYR A 240 -20.13 1.65 3.57
N LEU A 241 -20.64 2.89 3.55
CA LEU A 241 -20.06 3.97 4.36
C LEU A 241 -20.08 3.62 5.85
N GLY A 242 -21.17 3.01 6.34
CA GLY A 242 -21.26 2.50 7.71
C GLY A 242 -20.27 1.38 8.02
N LYS A 243 -20.00 0.46 7.08
CA LYS A 243 -18.96 -0.57 7.24
C LYS A 243 -17.56 0.05 7.35
N ILE A 244 -17.24 1.02 6.49
CA ILE A 244 -15.95 1.73 6.52
C ILE A 244 -15.79 2.46 7.86
N GLN A 245 -16.82 3.16 8.33
CA GLN A 245 -16.77 3.84 9.62
C GLN A 245 -16.50 2.88 10.78
N ARG A 246 -17.12 1.68 10.78
CA ARG A 246 -16.86 0.66 11.81
C ARG A 246 -15.40 0.19 11.82
N VAL A 247 -14.72 0.13 10.68
CA VAL A 247 -13.28 -0.19 10.65
C VAL A 247 -12.50 0.91 11.37
N LEU A 248 -12.80 2.17 11.06
CA LEU A 248 -12.14 3.33 11.67
C LEU A 248 -12.41 3.44 13.19
N ASP A 249 -13.64 3.19 13.63
CA ASP A 249 -14.03 3.23 15.04
C ASP A 249 -13.31 2.17 15.89
N ASN A 250 -12.98 1.02 15.27
CA ASN A 250 -12.32 -0.11 15.92
C ASN A 250 -10.79 -0.07 15.82
N LEU A 251 -10.20 0.99 15.25
CA LEU A 251 -8.75 1.15 15.22
C LEU A 251 -8.17 1.15 16.64
N PRO A 252 -6.97 0.55 16.83
CA PRO A 252 -6.30 0.60 18.12
C PRO A 252 -5.86 2.03 18.46
N PRO A 253 -5.66 2.36 19.74
CA PRO A 253 -5.44 3.74 20.20
C PRO A 253 -4.35 4.52 19.45
N GLU A 254 -3.28 3.84 19.04
CA GLU A 254 -2.13 4.36 18.31
C GLU A 254 -2.43 4.71 16.84
N LEU A 255 -3.49 4.15 16.25
CA LEU A 255 -3.92 4.41 14.87
C LEU A 255 -5.17 5.30 14.76
N ARG A 256 -5.72 5.78 15.89
CA ARG A 256 -6.87 6.68 15.86
C ARG A 256 -6.44 8.08 15.44
N TRP A 257 -7.13 8.65 14.46
CA TRP A 257 -7.02 10.07 14.18
C TRP A 257 -7.51 10.88 15.38
N ARG A 258 -6.71 11.87 15.81
CA ARG A 258 -7.02 12.72 16.96
C ARG A 258 -6.88 14.22 16.67
N GLY A 259 -6.84 14.63 15.40
CA GLY A 259 -6.81 16.06 15.01
C GLY A 259 -5.71 16.87 15.71
N GLY A 260 -4.53 16.29 15.96
CA GLY A 260 -3.43 16.95 16.66
C GLY A 260 -3.49 16.95 18.20
N LEU A 261 -4.43 16.25 18.83
CA LEU A 261 -4.48 16.07 20.29
C LEU A 261 -3.37 15.13 20.80
N SER A 262 -3.19 15.09 22.13
CA SER A 262 -2.19 14.25 22.79
C SER A 262 -2.33 12.76 22.44
N ARG A 263 -1.17 12.16 22.16
CA ARG A 263 -1.04 10.77 21.71
C ARG A 263 -0.46 9.89 22.81
N PRO A 264 -0.71 8.57 22.77
CA PRO A 264 0.01 7.64 23.62
C PRO A 264 1.53 7.81 23.47
N ALA A 265 2.27 7.66 24.57
CA ALA A 265 3.71 7.95 24.61
C ALA A 265 4.56 7.03 23.70
N HIS A 266 4.04 5.86 23.33
CA HIS A 266 4.72 4.88 22.48
C HIS A 266 4.43 5.05 20.97
N VAL A 267 3.64 6.07 20.58
CA VAL A 267 3.36 6.32 19.16
C VAL A 267 4.63 6.82 18.47
N THR A 268 4.95 6.17 17.36
CA THR A 268 6.09 6.47 16.48
C THR A 268 5.61 7.16 15.20
N GLU A 269 6.54 7.76 14.44
CA GLU A 269 6.25 8.28 13.10
C GLU A 269 5.72 7.18 12.16
N GLY A 270 6.12 5.92 12.35
CA GLY A 270 5.56 4.79 11.61
C GLY A 270 4.05 4.65 11.76
N HIS A 271 3.49 4.99 12.92
CA HIS A 271 2.04 5.00 13.11
C HIS A 271 1.37 6.16 12.35
N ASP A 272 2.03 7.32 12.24
CA ASP A 272 1.52 8.42 11.41
C ASP A 272 1.42 8.03 9.94
N VAL A 273 2.43 7.32 9.45
CA VAL A 273 2.46 6.74 8.10
C VAL A 273 1.28 5.80 7.88
N GLN A 274 0.94 4.97 8.87
CA GLN A 274 -0.23 4.09 8.82
C GLN A 274 -1.54 4.85 8.90
N ILE A 275 -1.66 5.86 9.76
CA ILE A 275 -2.84 6.72 9.86
C ILE A 275 -3.12 7.40 8.52
N ALA A 276 -2.11 8.04 7.92
CA ALA A 276 -2.26 8.65 6.60
C ALA A 276 -2.74 7.60 5.57
N ASN A 277 -2.15 6.40 5.60
CA ASN A 277 -2.51 5.35 4.65
C ASN A 277 -3.94 4.84 4.81
N LEU A 278 -4.37 4.56 6.05
CA LEU A 278 -5.71 4.08 6.37
C LEU A 278 -6.77 5.11 6.04
N PHE A 279 -6.59 6.35 6.51
CA PHE A 279 -7.62 7.36 6.38
C PHE A 279 -7.76 7.81 4.92
N VAL A 280 -6.68 8.09 4.20
CA VAL A 280 -6.75 8.45 2.77
C VAL A 280 -7.32 7.30 1.93
N THR A 281 -6.97 6.04 2.23
CA THR A 281 -7.57 4.89 1.55
C THR A 281 -9.07 4.77 1.85
N SER A 282 -9.48 4.98 3.10
CA SER A 282 -10.90 4.96 3.47
C SER A 282 -11.69 6.03 2.72
N LEU A 283 -11.16 7.26 2.63
CA LEU A 283 -11.77 8.38 1.91
C LEU A 283 -11.87 8.10 0.41
N ASN A 284 -10.84 7.49 -0.18
CA ASN A 284 -10.86 7.12 -1.60
C ASN A 284 -11.92 6.05 -1.91
N ILE A 285 -12.05 5.03 -1.05
CA ILE A 285 -13.09 4.00 -1.21
C ILE A 285 -14.49 4.63 -1.03
N ARG A 286 -14.67 5.52 -0.03
CA ARG A 286 -15.94 6.24 0.17
C ARG A 286 -16.32 7.08 -1.06
N SER A 287 -15.35 7.80 -1.64
CA SER A 287 -15.53 8.58 -2.87
C SER A 287 -15.94 7.70 -4.05
N ASN A 288 -15.26 6.57 -4.24
CA ASN A 288 -15.57 5.62 -5.32
C ASN A 288 -16.96 4.97 -5.17
N ILE A 289 -17.39 4.66 -3.94
CA ILE A 289 -18.76 4.19 -3.67
C ILE A 289 -19.79 5.24 -4.09
N LEU A 290 -19.54 6.51 -3.79
CA LEU A 290 -20.42 7.62 -4.14
C LEU A 290 -20.45 7.88 -5.65
N GLN A 291 -19.32 7.75 -6.36
CA GLN A 291 -19.30 7.81 -7.82
C GLN A 291 -20.00 6.62 -8.47
N LYS A 292 -19.87 5.40 -7.91
CA LYS A 292 -20.44 4.19 -8.49
C LYS A 292 -21.96 4.10 -8.35
N PHE A 293 -22.50 4.50 -7.20
CA PHE A 293 -23.94 4.37 -6.91
C PHE A 293 -24.68 5.71 -6.81
N GLY A 294 -23.97 6.83 -6.70
CA GLY A 294 -24.60 8.14 -6.72
C GLY A 294 -25.04 8.58 -8.13
N PRO A 295 -25.65 9.77 -8.24
CA PRO A 295 -25.93 10.70 -7.15
C PRO A 295 -27.21 10.33 -6.37
N THR A 296 -27.21 10.62 -5.07
CA THR A 296 -28.40 10.70 -4.20
C THR A 296 -28.48 12.08 -3.55
N ASP A 297 -29.57 12.39 -2.87
CA ASP A 297 -29.78 13.67 -2.15
C ASP A 297 -28.66 14.01 -1.15
N LYS A 298 -27.89 13.00 -0.71
CA LYS A 298 -26.79 13.15 0.26
C LYS A 298 -25.40 13.08 -0.37
N SER A 299 -25.28 12.69 -1.63
CA SER A 299 -23.97 12.46 -2.26
C SER A 299 -23.09 13.71 -2.26
N ALA A 300 -23.66 14.89 -2.56
CA ALA A 300 -22.92 16.15 -2.57
C ALA A 300 -22.35 16.51 -1.19
N LEU A 301 -23.19 16.41 -0.15
CA LEU A 301 -22.76 16.68 1.23
C LEU A 301 -21.70 15.68 1.69
N GLU A 302 -21.83 14.40 1.34
CA GLU A 302 -20.83 13.39 1.68
C GLU A 302 -19.50 13.60 0.93
N HIS A 303 -19.53 14.01 -0.35
CA HIS A 303 -18.32 14.41 -1.08
C HIS A 303 -17.61 15.61 -0.44
N GLN A 304 -18.35 16.63 0.00
CA GLN A 304 -17.77 17.76 0.73
C GLN A 304 -17.04 17.31 2.01
N LYS A 305 -17.68 16.45 2.82
CA LYS A 305 -17.05 15.90 4.03
C LYS A 305 -15.77 15.11 3.72
N ILE A 306 -15.79 14.30 2.66
CA ILE A 306 -14.60 13.53 2.24
C ILE A 306 -13.42 14.46 1.94
N VAL A 307 -13.66 15.57 1.23
CA VAL A 307 -12.62 16.54 0.90
C VAL A 307 -12.16 17.33 2.14
N ASP A 308 -13.08 17.67 3.04
CA ASP A 308 -12.74 18.34 4.30
C ASP A 308 -11.84 17.46 5.18
N ASP A 309 -12.22 16.18 5.37
CA ASP A 309 -11.44 15.18 6.10
C ASP A 309 -10.05 14.98 5.44
N LEU A 310 -10.01 14.94 4.10
CA LEU A 310 -8.76 14.80 3.35
C LEU A 310 -7.83 16.00 3.58
N LEU A 311 -8.36 17.22 3.49
CA LEU A 311 -7.60 18.44 3.75
C LEU A 311 -7.13 18.51 5.21
N GLU A 312 -7.93 18.02 6.16
CA GLU A 312 -7.50 17.93 7.56
C GLU A 312 -6.23 17.08 7.67
N ILE A 313 -6.22 15.88 7.08
CA ILE A 313 -5.06 14.98 7.10
C ILE A 313 -3.84 15.64 6.42
N LEU A 314 -4.03 16.18 5.22
CA LEU A 314 -2.95 16.76 4.40
C LEU A 314 -2.28 18.00 5.03
N TYR A 315 -2.99 18.74 5.87
CA TYR A 315 -2.46 19.94 6.52
C TYR A 315 -1.97 19.71 7.95
N HIS A 316 -2.34 18.60 8.60
CA HIS A 316 -1.93 18.31 9.98
C HIS A 316 -0.84 17.25 10.10
N LEU A 317 -0.60 16.41 9.09
CA LEU A 317 0.50 15.46 9.10
C LEU A 317 1.78 16.04 8.44
N PRO A 318 2.97 15.70 8.96
CA PRO A 318 4.25 16.12 8.37
C PRO A 318 4.44 15.59 6.94
N ARG A 319 5.26 16.28 6.13
CA ARG A 319 5.60 15.84 4.77
C ARG A 319 6.24 14.45 4.74
N ALA A 320 7.13 14.15 5.68
CA ALA A 320 7.83 12.86 5.74
C ALA A 320 6.87 11.66 5.79
N VAL A 321 5.71 11.84 6.44
CA VAL A 321 4.64 10.84 6.50
C VAL A 321 4.07 10.53 5.11
N PHE A 322 3.91 11.56 4.28
CA PHE A 322 3.46 11.42 2.90
C PHE A 322 4.55 10.92 1.96
N ASP A 323 5.82 11.26 2.23
CA ASP A 323 6.94 10.73 1.46
C ASP A 323 7.07 9.21 1.63
N ALA A 324 6.73 8.66 2.80
CA ALA A 324 6.75 7.23 3.08
C ALA A 324 5.71 6.40 2.30
N ASN A 325 4.59 7.00 1.87
CA ASN A 325 3.45 6.30 1.26
C ASN A 325 3.00 6.92 -0.07
N GLY A 326 3.75 7.90 -0.58
CA GLY A 326 3.29 8.80 -1.63
C GLY A 326 2.92 8.12 -2.95
N SER A 327 3.61 7.05 -3.31
CA SER A 327 3.30 6.25 -4.50
C SER A 327 1.88 5.63 -4.46
N SER A 328 1.36 5.36 -3.26
CA SER A 328 0.00 4.81 -3.06
C SER A 328 -1.03 5.89 -2.75
N LEU A 329 -0.65 6.98 -2.07
CA LEU A 329 -1.58 8.03 -1.64
C LEU A 329 -1.83 9.11 -2.68
N VAL A 330 -0.82 9.56 -3.42
CA VAL A 330 -1.00 10.62 -4.42
C VAL A 330 -2.06 10.24 -5.47
N PRO A 331 -2.08 9.02 -6.04
CA PRO A 331 -3.18 8.56 -6.89
C PRO A 331 -4.56 8.72 -6.27
N LYS A 332 -4.71 8.35 -4.99
CA LYS A 332 -5.99 8.39 -4.26
C LYS A 332 -6.44 9.83 -4.01
N ILE A 333 -5.50 10.71 -3.67
CA ILE A 333 -5.76 12.14 -3.47
C ILE A 333 -6.24 12.78 -4.79
N ARG A 334 -5.57 12.47 -5.91
CA ARG A 334 -5.98 12.95 -7.25
C ARG A 334 -7.38 12.45 -7.62
N ASP A 335 -7.65 11.17 -7.37
CA ASP A 335 -8.93 10.53 -7.67
C ASP A 335 -10.09 11.15 -6.87
N ILE A 336 -9.90 11.38 -5.56
CA ILE A 336 -10.88 12.11 -4.73
C ILE A 336 -11.09 13.54 -5.26
N GLY A 337 -10.02 14.24 -5.61
CA GLY A 337 -10.10 15.60 -6.16
C GLY A 337 -10.86 15.66 -7.48
N ALA A 338 -10.63 14.69 -8.38
CA ALA A 338 -11.33 14.56 -9.65
C ALA A 338 -12.83 14.28 -9.43
N ALA A 339 -13.17 13.33 -8.55
CA ALA A 339 -14.55 13.02 -8.19
C ALA A 339 -15.30 14.23 -7.62
N TYR A 340 -14.63 15.05 -6.81
CA TYR A 340 -15.20 16.27 -6.26
C TYR A 340 -15.41 17.36 -7.32
N LEU A 341 -14.47 17.51 -8.25
CA LEU A 341 -14.61 18.43 -9.38
C LEU A 341 -15.79 18.04 -10.30
N GLU A 342 -15.92 16.76 -10.64
CA GLU A 342 -17.05 16.27 -11.45
C GLU A 342 -18.39 16.55 -10.76
N GLN A 343 -18.49 16.27 -9.47
CA GLN A 343 -19.71 16.48 -8.69
C GLN A 343 -20.09 17.96 -8.59
N THR A 344 -19.12 18.87 -8.51
CA THR A 344 -19.35 20.32 -8.45
C THR A 344 -19.73 20.91 -9.81
N GLN A 345 -19.28 20.32 -10.92
CA GLN A 345 -19.68 20.70 -12.27
C GLN A 345 -21.07 20.19 -12.67
N LEU A 346 -21.48 19.02 -12.18
CA LEU A 346 -22.80 18.41 -12.45
C LEU A 346 -23.95 19.00 -11.62
N GLY A 347 -23.65 19.81 -10.61
CA GLY A 347 -24.64 20.43 -9.74
C GLY A 347 -25.39 21.59 -10.40
N ASP A 348 -26.42 21.30 -11.18
CA ASP A 348 -27.42 22.28 -11.64
C ASP A 348 -28.21 22.79 -10.42
N GLY A 349 -27.73 23.86 -9.77
CA GLY A 349 -28.40 24.48 -8.62
C GLY A 349 -27.51 24.86 -7.42
N VAL A 350 -26.18 24.67 -7.51
CA VAL A 350 -25.23 25.08 -6.47
C VAL A 350 -25.12 26.62 -6.45
N GLY A 351 -25.38 27.26 -5.31
CA GLY A 351 -25.33 28.72 -5.20
C GLY A 351 -23.90 29.27 -5.36
N GLU A 352 -23.74 30.55 -5.74
CA GLU A 352 -22.41 31.18 -5.97
C GLU A 352 -21.43 31.01 -4.78
N VAL A 353 -21.95 30.99 -3.55
CA VAL A 353 -21.15 30.82 -2.32
C VAL A 353 -20.60 29.39 -2.20
N GLU A 354 -21.39 28.38 -2.56
CA GLU A 354 -20.97 26.97 -2.51
C GLU A 354 -19.95 26.65 -3.62
N ILE A 355 -20.08 27.29 -4.79
CA ILE A 355 -19.07 27.23 -5.86
C ILE A 355 -17.76 27.87 -5.40
N GLY A 356 -17.84 28.99 -4.68
CA GLY A 356 -16.67 29.66 -4.10
C GLY A 356 -15.91 28.78 -3.11
N ASP A 357 -16.62 28.12 -2.18
CA ASP A 357 -16.02 27.20 -1.20
C ASP A 357 -15.40 25.97 -1.87
N ALA A 358 -16.10 25.36 -2.83
CA ALA A 358 -15.57 24.22 -3.60
C ALA A 358 -14.27 24.57 -4.33
N ARG A 359 -14.21 25.75 -4.95
CA ARG A 359 -13.00 26.26 -5.60
C ARG A 359 -11.84 26.42 -4.62
N ILE A 360 -12.08 27.00 -3.44
CA ILE A 360 -11.04 27.16 -2.40
C ILE A 360 -10.50 25.79 -1.97
N LYS A 361 -11.38 24.79 -1.77
CA LYS A 361 -10.97 23.43 -1.39
C LYS A 361 -10.11 22.78 -2.47
N LEU A 362 -10.53 22.87 -3.74
CA LEU A 362 -9.76 22.37 -4.89
C LEU A 362 -8.38 23.05 -5.01
N GLU A 363 -8.31 24.38 -4.86
CA GLU A 363 -7.04 25.11 -4.87
C GLU A 363 -6.10 24.66 -3.72
N ARG A 364 -6.65 24.38 -2.54
CA ARG A 364 -5.88 23.85 -1.40
C ARG A 364 -5.37 22.43 -1.63
N LEU A 365 -6.16 21.57 -2.28
CA LEU A 365 -5.76 20.22 -2.68
C LEU A 365 -4.65 20.28 -3.74
N LEU A 366 -4.81 21.10 -4.78
CA LEU A 366 -3.81 21.28 -5.84
C LEU A 366 -2.48 21.76 -5.27
N ARG A 367 -2.49 22.76 -4.38
CA ARG A 367 -1.25 23.20 -3.69
C ARG A 367 -0.55 22.07 -2.94
N LYS A 368 -1.29 21.21 -2.26
CA LYS A 368 -0.71 20.05 -1.56
C LYS A 368 -0.19 19.00 -2.53
N LEU A 369 -0.89 18.79 -3.64
CA LEU A 369 -0.41 17.91 -4.70
C LEU A 369 0.87 18.45 -5.32
N ASP A 370 1.00 19.74 -5.63
CA ASP A 370 2.24 20.33 -6.16
C ASP A 370 3.47 20.01 -5.27
N ASP A 371 3.28 20.01 -3.95
CA ASP A 371 4.34 19.66 -2.99
C ASP A 371 4.64 18.15 -2.91
N LEU A 372 3.64 17.30 -3.15
CA LEU A 372 3.72 15.85 -3.00
C LEU A 372 4.01 15.13 -4.32
N ASP A 373 3.72 15.74 -5.47
CA ASP A 373 3.62 15.06 -6.75
C ASP A 373 5.00 14.78 -7.38
N CYS A 374 5.65 13.71 -6.91
CA CYS A 374 6.89 13.19 -7.46
C CYS A 374 6.78 11.72 -7.91
N TRP A 375 5.58 11.15 -7.90
CA TRP A 375 5.32 9.78 -8.35
C TRP A 375 4.43 9.78 -9.60
N GLN A 376 4.72 8.88 -10.53
CA GLN A 376 3.92 8.75 -11.76
C GLN A 376 2.49 8.27 -11.44
N GLY A 377 2.32 7.50 -10.35
CA GLY A 377 1.02 7.13 -9.81
C GLY A 377 0.29 6.08 -10.67
N ILE A 378 -0.88 6.43 -11.21
CA ILE A 378 -1.74 5.51 -11.99
C ILE A 378 -1.13 5.20 -13.38
N GLY A 379 -0.34 6.13 -13.92
CA GLY A 379 0.20 6.09 -15.28
C GLY A 379 -0.81 6.46 -16.37
N VAL A 380 -0.32 7.09 -17.44
CA VAL A 380 -1.15 7.47 -18.60
C VAL A 380 -1.32 6.22 -19.49
N LEU A 381 -2.57 5.84 -19.75
CA LEU A 381 -2.90 4.89 -20.81
C LEU A 381 -3.06 5.67 -22.11
N ASP A 382 -2.28 5.34 -23.14
CA ASP A 382 -2.56 5.78 -24.50
C ASP A 382 -3.84 5.07 -24.99
N THR A 383 -5.01 5.67 -24.73
CA THR A 383 -6.37 5.19 -25.10
C THR A 383 -6.73 3.75 -24.68
N PRO A 384 -7.87 3.53 -23.99
CA PRO A 384 -8.27 2.17 -23.64
C PRO A 384 -8.58 1.35 -24.90
N PRO A 385 -8.19 0.06 -24.98
CA PRO A 385 -8.67 -0.80 -26.05
C PRO A 385 -10.19 -0.98 -25.88
N LEU A 386 -10.86 -0.94 -27.03
CA LEU A 386 -12.31 -1.08 -27.24
C LEU A 386 -12.99 -2.00 -26.22
N ARG A 387 -13.98 -1.45 -25.48
CA ARG A 387 -15.05 -2.28 -24.94
C ARG A 387 -15.77 -2.90 -26.14
N VAL A 388 -15.60 -4.19 -26.36
CA VAL A 388 -16.48 -4.93 -27.27
C VAL A 388 -17.80 -5.07 -26.52
N GLU A 389 -18.79 -4.28 -26.92
CA GLU A 389 -20.18 -4.52 -26.53
C GLU A 389 -20.56 -5.92 -27.03
N THR A 390 -20.88 -6.83 -26.10
CA THR A 390 -21.53 -8.10 -26.39
C THR A 390 -22.92 -8.12 -25.77
#